data_AF-A0A932CFV7-F1
#
_entry.id   AF-A0A932CFV7-F1
#
_cell.length_a   1.000
_cell.length_b   1.000
_cell.length_c   1.000
_cell.angle_alpha   90.00
_cell.angle_beta   90.00
_cell.angle_gamma   90.00
#
_symmetry.space_group_name_H-M   'P 1'
#
loop_
_entity.id
_entity.type
_entity.pdbx_description
1 polymer ?
#
loop_
_entity_poly.entity_id
_entity_poly.type
_entity_poly.pdbx_seq_one_letter_code
_entity_poly.pdbx_strand_id
1 'polypeptide(L)' 'MLEWIGPPVGTWLVFGIISLPVYAMLLGWFLGKPRNPALALRGIAYLLVMIVLLWGGLAALSFLIRFVFFMPG' A
#
# COMPACT_ATOMS: atom_id res chain seq x y z
N MET A 1 26.74 7.47 -4.82
CA MET A 1 27.19 7.88 -3.46
C MET A 1 26.29 9.00 -2.93
N LEU A 2 24.98 8.72 -2.78
CA LEU A 2 23.98 9.67 -2.31
C LEU A 2 23.02 8.95 -1.34
N GLU A 3 23.59 8.18 -0.40
CA GLU A 3 22.86 7.23 0.46
C GLU A 3 22.79 7.67 1.92
N TRP A 4 23.35 8.83 2.29
CA TRP A 4 23.73 9.08 3.69
C TRP A 4 22.76 9.95 4.50
N ILE A 5 21.66 10.46 3.94
CA ILE A 5 20.76 11.37 4.68
C ILE A 5 19.25 11.11 4.41
N GLY A 6 18.88 10.01 3.76
CA GLY A 6 17.46 9.72 3.55
C GLY A 6 17.16 8.39 2.84
N PRO A 7 15.88 8.01 2.76
CA PRO A 7 15.42 6.86 1.98
C PRO A 7 16.05 6.82 0.58
N PRO A 8 16.30 5.62 0.01
CA PRO A 8 16.84 5.49 -1.34
C PRO A 8 16.06 6.34 -2.34
N VAL A 9 16.75 6.90 -3.34
CA VAL A 9 16.15 7.80 -4.35
C VAL A 9 14.90 7.18 -4.99
N GLY A 10 14.95 5.88 -5.31
CA GLY A 10 13.81 5.16 -5.87
C GLY A 10 12.59 5.11 -4.93
N THR A 11 12.81 4.94 -3.62
CA THR A 11 11.74 4.93 -2.61
C THR A 11 11.04 6.27 -2.54
N TRP A 12 11.81 7.37 -2.47
CA TRP A 12 11.24 8.72 -2.48
C TRP A 12 10.48 9.05 -3.75
N LEU A 13 11.00 8.63 -4.91
CA LEU A 13 10.34 8.85 -6.19
C LEU A 13 8.97 8.15 -6.24
N VAL A 14 8.92 6.86 -5.87
CA VAL A 14 7.69 6.05 -5.92
C VAL A 14 6.66 6.53 -4.90
N PHE A 15 7.06 6.64 -3.63
CA PHE A 15 6.11 6.97 -2.57
C PHE A 15 5.83 8.46 -2.44
N GLY A 16 6.72 9.34 -2.89
CA GLY A 16 6.53 10.79 -2.86
C GLY A 16 5.83 11.32 -4.10
N ILE A 17 6.44 11.12 -5.27
CA ILE A 17 6.00 11.76 -6.53
C ILE A 17 4.96 10.90 -7.25
N ILE A 18 5.26 9.61 -7.47
CA ILE A 18 4.37 8.75 -8.26
C ILE A 18 3.06 8.48 -7.50
N SER A 19 3.13 8.35 -6.17
CA SER A 19 1.94 8.12 -5.33
C SER A 19 1.15 9.40 -5.02
N LEU A 20 1.67 10.58 -5.39
CA LEU A 20 1.03 11.88 -5.17
C LEU A 20 -0.46 11.94 -5.60
N PRO A 21 -0.86 11.50 -6.81
CA PRO A 21 -2.27 11.50 -7.21
C PRO A 21 -3.15 10.63 -6.31
N VAL A 22 -2.62 9.54 -5.76
CA VAL A 22 -3.38 8.69 -4.82
C VAL A 22 -3.63 9.43 -3.51
N TYR A 23 -2.63 10.14 -2.97
CA TYR A 23 -2.84 10.96 -1.79
C TYR A 23 -3.83 12.09 -2.05
N ALA A 24 -3.75 12.75 -3.22
CA ALA A 24 -4.69 13.78 -3.61
C ALA A 24 -6.13 13.23 -3.72
N MET A 25 -6.30 12.05 -4.30
CA MET A 25 -7.60 11.36 -4.36
C MET A 25 -8.14 11.08 -2.95
N LEU A 26 -7.33 10.49 -2.07
CA LEU A 26 -7.73 10.17 -0.69
C LEU A 26 -8.09 11.43 0.09
N LEU A 27 -7.30 12.50 -0.01
CA LEU A 27 -7.63 13.79 0.58
C LEU A 27 -8.95 14.35 0.02
N GLY A 28 -9.18 14.20 -1.29
CA GLY A 28 -10.40 14.60 -1.97
C GLY A 28 -11.66 13.93 -1.39
N TRP A 29 -11.58 12.69 -0.93
CA TRP A 29 -12.72 12.01 -0.29
C TRP A 29 -13.18 12.67 1.01
N PHE A 30 -12.26 13.33 1.74
CA PHE A 30 -12.57 14.00 3.00
C PHE A 30 -12.78 15.51 2.87
N LEU A 31 -12.10 16.14 1.91
CA LEU A 31 -12.12 17.59 1.72
C LEU A 31 -13.10 18.05 0.64
N GLY A 32 -13.52 17.16 -0.26
CA GLY A 32 -14.45 17.46 -1.35
C GLY A 32 -15.86 17.79 -0.87
N LYS A 33 -16.55 18.67 -1.61
CA LYS A 33 -17.97 18.99 -1.41
C LYS A 33 -18.81 18.37 -2.54
N PRO A 34 -19.98 17.76 -2.25
CA PRO A 34 -20.54 17.50 -0.92
C PRO A 34 -19.75 16.43 -0.15
N ARG A 35 -19.55 16.65 1.16
CA ARG A 35 -18.74 15.76 2.01
C ARG A 35 -19.61 14.67 2.65
N ASN A 36 -19.27 13.39 2.43
CA ASN A 36 -19.85 12.25 3.15
C ASN A 36 -18.74 11.42 3.81
N PRO A 37 -18.38 11.71 5.08
CA PRO A 37 -17.27 11.04 5.75
C PRO A 37 -17.52 9.55 5.99
N ALA A 38 -18.77 9.12 6.12
CA ALA A 38 -19.11 7.70 6.26
C ALA A 38 -18.81 6.93 4.97
N LEU A 39 -19.08 7.52 3.81
CA LEU A 39 -18.72 6.93 2.52
C LEU A 39 -17.19 6.89 2.33
N ALA A 40 -16.50 7.98 2.66
CA ALA A 40 -15.03 8.05 2.59
C ALA A 40 -14.37 6.98 3.48
N LEU A 41 -14.88 6.79 4.70
CA LEU A 41 -14.37 5.78 5.64
C LEU A 41 -14.59 4.35 5.11
N ARG A 42 -15.75 4.07 4.50
CA ARG A 42 -15.99 2.79 3.82
C ARG A 42 -14.98 2.55 2.69
N GLY A 43 -14.71 3.57 1.89
CA GLY A 43 -13.68 3.53 0.85
C GLY A 43 -12.30 3.16 1.41
N ILE A 44 -11.88 3.81 2.51
CA ILE A 44 -10.63 3.45 3.20
C ILE A 44 -10.65 2.00 3.69
N ALA A 45 -11.75 1.56 4.33
CA ALA A 45 -11.85 0.20 4.83
C ALA A 45 -11.68 -0.83 3.71
N TYR A 46 -12.30 -0.62 2.54
CA TYR A 46 -12.10 -1.48 1.37
C TYR A 46 -10.65 -1.48 0.87
N LEU A 47 -10.02 -0.31 0.78
CA LEU A 47 -8.62 -0.21 0.35
C LEU A 47 -7.68 -0.95 1.31
N LEU A 48 -7.86 -0.77 2.61
CA LEU A 48 -7.03 -1.45 3.62
C LEU A 48 -7.20 -2.97 3.55
N VAL A 49 -8.43 -3.46 3.46
CA VAL A 49 -8.70 -4.90 3.32
C VAL A 49 -8.07 -5.44 2.03
N MET A 50 -8.21 -4.73 0.92
CA MET A 50 -7.59 -5.12 -0.36
C MET A 50 -6.07 -5.20 -0.24
N ILE A 51 -5.43 -4.21 0.37
CA ILE A 51 -3.97 -4.19 0.59
C ILE A 51 -3.57 -5.38 1.46
N VAL A 52 -4.27 -5.64 2.57
CA VAL A 52 -3.98 -6.77 3.46
C VAL A 52 -4.14 -8.10 2.73
N LEU A 53 -5.19 -8.27 1.92
CA LEU A 53 -5.39 -9.50 1.16
C LEU A 53 -4.35 -9.69 0.06
N LEU A 54 -3.98 -8.63 -0.66
CA LEU A 54 -2.96 -8.67 -1.70
C LEU A 54 -1.61 -9.06 -1.10
N TRP A 55 -1.12 -8.31 -0.13
CA TRP A 55 0.19 -8.53 0.48
C TRP A 55 0.21 -9.78 1.35
N GLY A 56 -0.83 -10.00 2.14
CA GLY A 56 -0.98 -11.19 2.98
C GLY A 56 -1.10 -12.47 2.15
N GLY A 57 -1.85 -12.44 1.05
CA GLY A 57 -1.94 -13.57 0.11
C GLY A 57 -0.62 -13.89 -0.56
N LEU A 58 0.11 -12.86 -1.03
CA LEU A 58 1.45 -13.03 -1.59
C LEU A 58 2.44 -13.60 -0.55
N ALA A 59 2.39 -13.11 0.68
CA ALA A 59 3.23 -13.61 1.77
C ALA A 59 2.88 -15.07 2.10
N ALA A 60 1.60 -15.40 2.23
CA ALA A 60 1.12 -16.77 2.48
C ALA A 60 1.55 -17.73 1.36
N LEU A 61 1.41 -17.31 0.10
CA LEU A 61 1.87 -18.09 -1.05
C LEU A 61 3.39 -18.31 -1.01
N SER A 62 4.15 -17.29 -0.64
CA SER A 62 5.61 -17.38 -0.50
C SER A 62 6.01 -18.38 0.59
N PHE A 63 5.33 -18.37 1.73
CA PHE A 63 5.52 -19.36 2.79
C PHE A 63 5.12 -20.77 2.36
N LEU A 64 4.01 -20.92 1.64
CA LEU A 64 3.56 -22.19 1.11
C LEU A 64 4.59 -22.80 0.14
N ILE A 65 5.09 -21.99 -0.79
CA ILE A 65 6.15 -22.40 -1.72
C ILE A 65 7.40 -22.83 -0.95
N ARG A 66 7.82 -22.03 0.04
CA ARG A 66 8.97 -22.37 0.88
C ARG A 66 8.77 -23.69 1.61
N PHE A 67 7.58 -23.92 2.17
CA PHE A 67 7.25 -25.13 2.88
C PHE A 67 7.27 -26.37 1.96
N VAL A 68 6.63 -26.29 0.79
CA VAL A 68 6.49 -27.43 -0.13
C VAL A 68 7.80 -27.78 -0.84
N PHE A 69 8.58 -26.79 -1.27
CA PHE A 69 9.74 -27.03 -2.14
C PHE A 69 11.10 -26.96 -1.44
N PHE A 70 11.22 -26.18 -0.36
CA PHE A 70 12.52 -25.83 0.24
C PHE A 70 12.64 -26.20 1.72
N MET A 71 11.55 -26.68 2.32
CA MET A 71 11.50 -27.20 3.68
C MET A 71 11.09 -28.69 3.72
N PRO A 72 11.58 -29.59 2.83
CA PRO A 72 11.60 -30.99 3.19
C PRO A 72 12.74 -31.20 4.20
N GLY A 73 12.44 -31.90 5.29
CA GLY A 73 13.49 -32.52 6.11
C GLY A 73 14.26 -33.57 5.33
#